data_AF-A0A9J6HCM3-F1
#
_entry.id   AF-A0A9J6HCM3-F1
#
_cell.length_a   1.000
_cell.length_b   1.000
_cell.length_c   1.000
_cell.angle_alpha   90.00
_cell.angle_beta   90.00
_cell.angle_gamma   90.00
#
_symmetry.space_group_name_H-M   'P 1'
#
loop_
_entity.id
_entity.type
_entity.pdbx_description
1 polymer ?
#
loop_
_entity_poly.entity_id
_entity_poly.type
_entity_poly.pdbx_seq_one_letter_code
_entity_poly.pdbx_strand_id
1 'polypeptide(L)'
;MAIADASYRFTMVAVGAPGRHSDRRVLQATSFGKQLQDQALVFSVPARLPRSTKVAPHLLVGDEAFQLRPDFMRPYPRKHVRPAQRVFNYRLS
;
A
#
# COMPACT_ATOMS: atom_id res chain seq x y z
N MET A 1 2.76 -9.28 9.60
CA MET A 1 2.38 -8.15 8.73
C MET A 1 1.56 -7.16 9.55
N ALA A 2 1.71 -5.86 9.33
CA ALA A 2 0.85 -4.84 9.91
C ALA A 2 0.49 -3.76 8.88
N ILE A 3 -0.62 -3.07 9.11
CA ILE A 3 -1.05 -1.89 8.36
C ILE A 3 -1.13 -0.74 9.36
N ALA A 4 -0.56 0.40 8.98
CA ALA A 4 -0.64 1.63 9.75
C ALA A 4 -1.40 2.70 8.98
N ASP A 5 -2.13 3.55 9.71
CA ASP A 5 -2.75 4.75 9.14
C ASP A 5 -1.73 5.89 8.98
N ALA A 6 -2.20 7.03 8.44
CA ALA A 6 -1.38 8.23 8.27
C ALA A 6 -0.88 8.87 9.58
N SER A 7 -1.42 8.45 10.73
CA SER A 7 -0.97 8.87 12.07
C SER A 7 0.00 7.87 12.70
N TYR A 8 0.55 6.95 11.91
CA TYR A 8 1.48 5.91 12.36
C TYR A 8 0.88 4.94 13.39
N ARG A 9 -0.45 4.76 13.39
CA ARG A 9 -1.13 3.83 14.29
C ARG A 9 -1.42 2.53 13.57
N PHE A 10 -1.07 1.40 14.17
CA PHE A 10 -1.44 0.09 13.62
C PHE A 10 -2.96 -0.07 13.67
N THR A 11 -3.58 -0.16 12.50
CA THR A 11 -5.03 -0.39 12.35
C THR A 11 -5.35 -1.87 12.11
N MET A 12 -4.35 -2.64 11.68
CA MET A 12 -4.44 -4.09 11.53
C MET A 12 -3.09 -4.73 11.79
N VAL A 13 -3.08 -5.82 12.54
CA VAL A 13 -1.89 -6.67 12.72
C VAL A 13 -2.27 -8.12 12.43
N ALA A 14 -1.49 -8.79 11.59
CA ALA A 14 -1.60 -10.21 11.30
C ALA A 14 -0.34 -10.93 11.82
N VAL A 15 -0.54 -11.79 12.82
CA VAL A 15 0.50 -12.56 13.53
C VAL A 15 0.38 -14.05 13.18
N GLY A 16 1.50 -14.76 13.11
CA GLY A 16 1.50 -16.22 13.01
C GLY A 16 1.29 -16.80 11.60
N ALA A 17 1.49 -16.00 10.54
CA ALA A 17 1.47 -16.54 9.18
C ALA A 17 2.67 -17.47 8.92
N PRO A 18 2.52 -18.58 8.19
CA PRO A 18 3.65 -19.44 7.89
C PRO A 18 4.68 -18.70 7.03
N GLY A 19 5.97 -18.81 7.35
CA GLY A 19 7.04 -18.00 6.70
C GLY A 19 7.18 -18.15 5.18
N ARG A 20 6.61 -19.21 4.58
CA ARG A 20 6.53 -19.38 3.12
C ARG A 20 5.49 -18.49 2.45
N HIS A 21 4.58 -17.89 3.21
CA HIS A 21 3.52 -17.03 2.66
C HIS A 21 4.09 -15.64 2.42
N SER A 22 3.93 -15.14 1.20
CA SER A 22 4.23 -13.74 0.90
C SER A 22 3.29 -12.82 1.66
N ASP A 23 3.72 -11.60 1.94
CA ASP A 23 2.89 -10.59 2.62
C ASP A 23 1.59 -10.32 1.88
N ARG A 24 1.61 -10.36 0.54
CA ARG A 24 0.39 -10.35 -0.28
C ARG A 24 -0.59 -11.45 0.12
N ARG A 25 -0.12 -12.69 0.28
CA ARG A 25 -0.97 -13.83 0.63
C ARG A 25 -1.47 -13.73 2.07
N VAL A 26 -0.65 -13.21 2.98
CA VAL A 26 -1.07 -12.90 4.36
C VAL A 26 -2.19 -11.86 4.35
N LEU A 27 -2.01 -10.76 3.62
CA LEU A 27 -3.01 -9.70 3.49
C LEU A 27 -4.34 -10.24 2.97
N GLN A 28 -4.33 -10.99 1.86
CA GLN A 28 -5.53 -11.55 1.25
C GLN A 28 -6.32 -12.49 2.18
N ALA A 29 -5.65 -13.11 3.16
CA ALA A 29 -6.30 -13.97 4.14
C ALA A 29 -7.00 -13.18 5.28
N THR A 30 -6.62 -11.92 5.50
CA THR A 30 -7.22 -11.05 6.54
C THR A 30 -8.60 -10.55 6.14
N SER A 31 -9.42 -10.17 7.13
CA SER A 31 -10.70 -9.48 6.90
C SER A 31 -10.50 -8.17 6.13
N PHE A 32 -9.46 -7.41 6.47
CA PHE A 32 -9.09 -6.18 5.77
C PHE A 32 -8.79 -6.45 4.29
N GLY A 33 -7.96 -7.46 3.98
CA GLY A 33 -7.61 -7.78 2.60
C GLY A 33 -8.80 -8.26 1.76
N LYS A 34 -9.76 -8.96 2.37
CA LYS A 34 -11.02 -9.32 1.72
C LYS A 34 -11.86 -8.08 1.41
N GLN A 35 -12.06 -7.19 2.39
CA GLN A 35 -12.75 -5.91 2.16
C GLN A 35 -12.05 -5.03 1.12
N LEU A 36 -10.72 -5.09 1.04
CA LEU A 36 -9.93 -4.39 0.03
C LEU A 36 -10.18 -4.97 -1.37
N GLN A 37 -10.35 -6.30 -1.49
CA GLN A 37 -10.65 -6.95 -2.77
C GLN A 37 -12.08 -6.67 -3.22
N ASP A 38 -13.03 -6.70 -2.30
CA ASP A 38 -14.45 -6.49 -2.59
C ASP A 38 -14.83 -5.01 -2.80
N GLN A 39 -13.84 -4.11 -2.83
CA GLN A 39 -14.02 -2.65 -2.89
C GLN A 39 -14.92 -2.10 -1.75
N ALA A 40 -15.06 -2.88 -0.68
CA ALA A 40 -15.84 -2.54 0.50
C ALA A 40 -15.09 -1.58 1.44
N LEU A 41 -13.76 -1.51 1.32
CA LEU A 41 -12.97 -0.47 1.97
C LEU A 41 -13.18 0.85 1.26
N VAL A 42 -14.07 1.67 1.83
CA VAL A 42 -14.22 3.07 1.43
C VAL A 42 -13.02 3.84 1.95
N PHE A 43 -12.02 4.04 1.08
CA PHE A 43 -11.02 5.06 1.31
C PHE A 43 -11.71 6.42 1.36
N SER A 44 -11.27 7.29 2.27
CA SER A 44 -11.75 8.66 2.34
C SER A 44 -11.65 9.34 0.98
N VAL A 45 -12.62 10.22 0.69
CA VAL A 45 -12.70 10.99 -0.56
C VAL A 45 -11.33 11.61 -0.88
N PRO A 46 -10.88 11.59 -2.16
CA PRO A 46 -9.62 12.22 -2.54
C PRO A 46 -9.47 13.61 -1.94
N ALA A 47 -8.30 13.86 -1.34
CA ALA A 47 -8.03 15.09 -0.62
C ALA A 47 -6.90 15.89 -1.30
N ARG A 48 -6.87 17.20 -1.06
CA ARG A 48 -5.76 18.03 -1.51
C ARG A 48 -4.50 17.67 -0.73
N LEU A 49 -3.39 17.53 -1.44
CA LEU A 49 -2.09 17.35 -0.81
C LEU A 49 -1.72 18.59 0.00
N PRO A 50 -1.03 18.44 1.15
CA PRO A 50 -0.57 19.57 1.94
C PRO A 50 0.22 20.56 1.08
N ARG A 51 -0.12 21.85 1.19
CA ARG A 51 0.55 22.95 0.45
C ARG A 51 0.49 22.79 -1.08
N SER A 52 -0.56 22.13 -1.61
CA SER A 52 -0.77 21.94 -3.04
C SER A 52 -2.22 22.12 -3.45
N THR A 53 -2.46 22.44 -4.72
CA THR A 53 -3.79 22.38 -5.35
C THR A 53 -4.11 21.00 -5.89
N LYS A 54 -3.13 20.08 -5.91
CA LYS A 54 -3.31 18.72 -6.42
C LYS A 54 -4.17 17.89 -5.47
N VAL A 55 -5.22 17.29 -6.02
CA VAL A 55 -6.06 16.30 -5.34
C VAL A 55 -5.48 14.91 -5.59
N ALA A 56 -5.35 14.11 -4.53
CA ALA A 56 -4.85 12.74 -4.59
C ALA A 56 -5.78 11.79 -3.85
N PRO A 57 -5.94 10.54 -4.32
CA PRO A 57 -6.69 9.52 -3.59
C PRO A 57 -5.94 9.09 -2.33
N HIS A 58 -6.67 8.62 -1.33
CA HIS A 58 -6.09 7.85 -0.24
C HIS A 58 -5.84 6.43 -0.74
N LEU A 59 -4.64 5.92 -0.49
CA LEU A 59 -4.20 4.60 -0.93
C LEU A 59 -3.26 3.98 0.10
N LEU A 60 -3.11 2.67 0.05
CA LEU A 60 -2.09 1.97 0.82
C LEU A 60 -0.75 2.03 0.09
N VAL A 61 0.33 2.18 0.84
CA VAL A 61 1.69 2.03 0.31
C VAL A 61 2.25 0.71 0.83
N GLY A 62 2.80 -0.10 -0.08
CA GLY A 62 3.47 -1.33 0.29
C GLY A 62 4.70 -1.60 -0.57
N ASP A 63 5.35 -2.73 -0.30
CA ASP A 63 6.55 -3.13 -1.01
C ASP A 63 6.30 -3.64 -2.45
N GLU A 64 7.38 -4.03 -3.11
CA GLU A 64 7.35 -4.55 -4.48
C GLU A 64 6.59 -5.88 -4.62
N ALA A 65 6.30 -6.61 -3.54
CA ALA A 65 5.59 -7.89 -3.59
C ALA A 65 4.07 -7.73 -3.82
N PHE A 66 3.53 -6.52 -3.59
CA PHE A 66 2.13 -6.21 -3.85
C PHE A 66 1.88 -5.87 -5.33
N GLN A 67 0.61 -5.94 -5.75
CA GLN A 67 0.18 -5.56 -7.10
C GLN A 67 -0.22 -4.08 -7.11
N LEU A 68 0.16 -3.33 -8.15
CA LEU A 68 -0.28 -1.95 -8.34
C LEU A 68 -1.79 -1.92 -8.62
N ARG A 69 -2.53 -1.13 -7.85
CA ARG A 69 -3.99 -0.96 -7.95
C ARG A 69 -4.38 0.50 -7.67
N PRO A 70 -5.60 0.95 -8.02
CA PRO A 70 -6.06 2.30 -7.71
C PRO A 70 -6.01 2.68 -6.22
N ASP A 71 -6.08 1.68 -5.35
CA ASP A 71 -6.07 1.76 -3.89
C ASP A 71 -4.76 1.29 -3.24
N PHE A 72 -3.76 0.93 -4.05
CA PHE A 72 -2.50 0.37 -3.57
C PHE A 72 -1.31 0.79 -4.45
N MET A 73 -0.40 1.57 -3.87
CA MET A 73 0.83 2.02 -4.51
C MET A 73 2.02 1.17 -4.06
N ARG A 74 2.93 0.91 -5.00
CA ARG A 74 4.15 0.14 -4.78
C ARG A 74 5.33 0.76 -5.53
N PRO A 75 6.58 0.49 -5.12
CA PRO A 75 7.75 0.89 -5.90
C PRO A 75 7.78 0.20 -7.28
N TYR A 76 8.46 0.84 -8.23
CA TYR A 76 8.81 0.21 -9.51
C TYR A 76 9.71 -1.02 -9.26
N PRO A 77 9.61 -2.06 -10.11
CA PRO A 77 10.45 -3.23 -9.98
C PRO A 77 11.92 -2.89 -10.01
N ARG A 78 12.76 -3.44 -9.12
CA ARG A 78 14.19 -3.05 -9.02
C ARG A 78 15.03 -3.35 -10.27
N LYS A 79 14.54 -4.19 -11.19
CA LYS A 79 15.22 -4.52 -12.46
C LYS A 79 14.98 -3.42 -13.51
N HIS A 80 16.05 -2.97 -14.16
CA HIS A 80 16.02 -1.99 -15.26
C HIS A 80 15.37 -0.64 -14.92
N VAL A 81 15.54 -0.16 -13.68
CA VAL A 81 14.95 1.09 -13.18
C VAL A 81 15.63 2.31 -13.80
N ARG A 82 14.84 3.16 -14.44
CA ARG A 82 15.30 4.46 -14.97
C ARG A 82 15.63 5.42 -13.82
N PRO A 83 16.52 6.42 -14.01
CA PRO A 83 16.89 7.36 -12.94
C PRO A 83 15.70 8.00 -12.19
N ALA A 84 14.65 8.42 -12.91
CA ALA A 84 13.45 8.98 -12.30
C ALA A 84 12.66 7.97 -11.43
N GLN A 85 12.57 6.71 -11.87
CA GLN A 85 11.92 5.63 -11.11
C GLN A 85 12.72 5.27 -9.85
N ARG A 86 14.06 5.38 -9.92
CA ARG A 86 14.94 5.22 -8.75
C ARG A 86 14.66 6.29 -7.70
N VAL A 87 14.54 7.55 -8.12
CA VAL A 87 14.17 8.67 -7.23
C VAL A 87 12.78 8.45 -6.64
N PHE A 88 11.82 7.98 -7.44
CA PHE A 88 10.48 7.65 -6.95
C PHE A 88 10.53 6.54 -5.88
N ASN A 89 11.21 5.43 -6.16
CA ASN A 89 11.33 4.32 -5.21
C ASN A 89 11.97 4.76 -3.89
N TYR A 90 13.02 5.59 -3.94
CA TYR A 90 13.67 6.15 -2.75
C TYR A 90 12.75 7.07 -1.93
N ARG A 91 11.84 7.80 -2.59
CA ARG A 91 10.89 8.67 -1.88
C ARG A 91 9.67 7.92 -1.33
N LEU A 92 9.40 6.73 -1.86
CA LEU A 92 8.27 5.91 -1.46
C LEU A 92 8.60 4.96 -0.29
N SER A 93 9.86 4.53 -0.19
CA SER A 93 10.34 3.52 0.78
C SER A 93 11.27 4.12 1.83
#